data_AF-A0A1F3SIM6-F1
#
_entry.id   AF-A0A1F3SIM6-F1
#
_cell.length_a   1.000
_cell.length_b   1.000
_cell.length_c   1.000
_cell.angle_alpha   90.00
_cell.angle_beta   90.00
_cell.angle_gamma   90.00
#
_symmetry.space_group_name_H-M   'P 1'
#
loop_
_entity.id
_entity.type
_entity.pdbx_description
1 polymer ?
#
loop_
_entity_poly.entity_id
_entity_poly.type
_entity_poly.pdbx_seq_one_letter_code
_entity_poly.pdbx_strand_id
1 'polypeptide(L)'
;MIKFFFFVILLLQISCTKSERTAKDTLIEFVNFRFSNSQSIDRLRPYLAEDLFKKISELPANEIDKFFGINKRKLMKLKINSENCTDDTCLLTYLIQYEDKLESKDRVQVYTKKTAQMRRIDSSWLIIDVDEIKTFLDFKNPI
;
A
#
# COMPACT_ATOMS: atom_id res chain seq x y z
N MET A 1 53.60 -0.58 5.08
CA MET A 1 52.39 -1.17 5.68
C MET A 1 51.24 -0.16 5.86
N ILE A 2 51.48 1.15 6.01
CA ILE A 2 50.44 2.20 6.09
C ILE A 2 49.58 2.38 4.83
N LYS A 3 50.10 2.07 3.63
CA LYS A 3 49.37 2.23 2.37
C LYS A 3 48.20 1.25 2.19
N PHE A 4 48.24 0.08 2.85
CA PHE A 4 47.17 -0.93 2.73
C PHE A 4 45.96 -0.60 3.62
N PHE A 5 46.19 0.11 4.73
CA PHE A 5 45.14 0.51 5.67
C PHE A 5 44.17 1.53 5.07
N PHE A 6 44.66 2.44 4.22
CA PHE A 6 43.80 3.40 3.51
C PHE A 6 42.87 2.76 2.47
N PHE A 7 43.25 1.61 1.90
CA PHE A 7 42.42 0.93 0.90
C PHE A 7 41.20 0.22 1.52
N VAL A 8 41.32 -0.25 2.76
CA VAL A 8 40.22 -0.90 3.50
C VAL A 8 39.17 0.12 3.97
N ILE A 9 39.59 1.35 4.31
CA ILE A 9 38.67 2.44 4.70
C ILE A 9 37.85 2.95 3.50
N LEU A 10 38.43 2.95 2.30
CA LEU A 10 37.73 3.36 1.07
C LEU A 10 36.63 2.37 0.66
N LEU A 11 36.80 1.07 0.96
CA LEU A 11 35.83 0.02 0.64
C LEU A 11 34.61 -0.02 1.59
N LEU A 12 34.70 0.60 2.78
CA LEU A 12 33.59 0.71 3.74
C LEU A 12 32.61 1.85 3.42
N GLN A 13 32.91 2.70 2.44
CA GLN A 13 32.05 3.82 2.01
C GLN A 13 31.03 3.40 0.93
N ILE A 14 31.06 2.16 0.44
CA ILE A 14 30.01 1.59 -0.43
C ILE A 14 28.81 1.13 0.42
N SER A 15 28.51 1.92 1.46
CA SER A 15 27.40 1.67 2.36
C SER A 15 26.12 1.71 1.55
N CYS A 16 25.37 0.62 1.68
CA CYS A 16 24.10 0.31 1.05
C CYS A 16 23.19 1.55 1.00
N THR A 17 23.14 2.25 -0.12
CA THR A 17 22.10 3.24 -0.40
C THR A 17 20.80 2.48 -0.58
N LYS A 18 20.09 2.20 0.51
CA LYS A 18 18.66 1.88 0.43
C LYS A 18 18.03 3.09 -0.23
N SER A 19 17.57 2.92 -1.47
CA SER A 19 16.81 3.95 -2.18
C SER A 19 15.68 4.42 -1.27
N GLU A 20 15.54 5.73 -1.12
CA GLU A 20 14.43 6.34 -0.39
C GLU A 20 13.11 5.79 -0.95
N ARG A 21 12.23 5.31 -0.07
CA ARG A 21 10.96 4.71 -0.49
C ARG A 21 10.11 5.80 -1.14
N THR A 22 9.66 5.57 -2.38
CA THR A 22 8.81 6.55 -3.07
C THR A 22 7.36 6.51 -2.58
N ALA A 23 6.55 7.51 -2.96
CA ALA A 23 5.10 7.49 -2.77
C ALA A 23 4.49 6.20 -3.34
N LYS A 24 4.89 5.86 -4.58
CA LYS A 24 4.46 4.65 -5.28
C LYS A 24 4.82 3.37 -4.53
N ASP A 25 6.06 3.23 -4.07
CA ASP A 25 6.50 2.05 -3.33
C ASP A 25 5.72 1.88 -2.04
N THR A 26 5.51 2.99 -1.31
CA THR A 26 4.69 3.01 -0.09
C THR A 26 3.27 2.55 -0.36
N LEU A 27 2.63 3.04 -1.42
CA LEU A 27 1.28 2.62 -1.78
C LEU A 27 1.22 1.14 -2.17
N ILE A 28 2.19 0.65 -2.92
CA ILE A 28 2.27 -0.77 -3.32
C ILE A 28 2.41 -1.66 -2.07
N GLU A 29 3.31 -1.31 -1.17
CA GLU A 29 3.48 -2.04 0.09
C GLU A 29 2.22 -2.00 0.95
N PHE A 30 1.58 -0.83 1.07
CA PHE A 30 0.31 -0.69 1.80
C PHE A 30 -0.77 -1.58 1.22
N VAL A 31 -0.99 -1.57 -0.10
CA VAL A 31 -2.00 -2.43 -0.73
C VAL A 31 -1.67 -3.90 -0.48
N ASN A 32 -0.42 -4.33 -0.67
CA ASN A 32 -0.02 -5.71 -0.38
C ASN A 32 -0.26 -6.09 1.10
N PHE A 33 0.08 -5.20 2.02
CA PHE A 33 -0.20 -5.37 3.45
C PHE A 33 -1.70 -5.54 3.71
N ARG A 34 -2.56 -4.75 3.05
CA ARG A 34 -4.02 -4.83 3.19
C ARG A 34 -4.59 -6.16 2.71
N PHE A 35 -3.93 -6.88 1.80
CA PHE A 35 -4.32 -8.23 1.39
C PHE A 35 -3.57 -9.35 2.13
N SER A 36 -2.73 -9.01 3.12
CA SER A 36 -1.98 -9.98 3.90
C SER A 36 -2.75 -10.50 5.11
N ASN A 37 -2.45 -11.72 5.57
CA ASN A 37 -2.97 -12.27 6.83
C ASN A 37 -2.34 -11.63 8.08
N SER A 38 -1.26 -10.90 7.87
CA SER A 38 -0.50 -10.19 8.89
C SER A 38 -1.04 -8.78 9.12
N GLN A 39 -2.34 -8.59 9.17
CA GLN A 39 -2.89 -7.27 9.45
C GLN A 39 -3.07 -7.05 10.95
N SER A 40 -2.78 -5.83 11.39
CA SER A 40 -3.08 -5.32 12.73
C SER A 40 -3.07 -3.79 12.66
N ILE A 41 -3.75 -3.14 13.61
CA ILE A 41 -3.81 -1.67 13.69
C ILE A 41 -2.40 -1.10 13.76
N ASP A 42 -1.54 -1.60 14.67
CA ASP A 42 -0.18 -1.08 14.85
C ASP A 42 0.67 -1.13 13.58
N ARG A 43 0.44 -2.14 12.73
CA ARG A 43 1.18 -2.32 11.47
C ARG A 43 0.71 -1.41 10.35
N LEU A 44 -0.37 -0.64 10.54
CA LEU A 44 -0.76 0.42 9.61
C LEU A 44 0.11 1.68 9.78
N ARG A 45 0.70 1.90 10.96
CA ARG A 45 1.40 3.14 11.29
C ARG A 45 2.48 3.56 10.28
N PRO A 46 3.30 2.66 9.72
CA PRO A 46 4.33 3.04 8.75
C PRO A 46 3.79 3.57 7.42
N TYR A 47 2.49 3.37 7.14
CA TYR A 47 1.89 3.70 5.85
C TYR A 47 0.98 4.94 5.91
N LEU A 48 0.51 5.32 7.10
CA LEU A 48 -0.57 6.28 7.26
C LEU A 48 -0.10 7.52 8.02
N ALA A 49 -0.54 8.69 7.57
CA ALA A 49 -0.42 9.90 8.37
C ALA A 49 -1.29 9.79 9.64
N GLU A 50 -0.93 10.58 10.65
CA GLU A 50 -1.50 10.44 11.99
C GLU A 50 -3.02 10.57 12.03
N ASP A 51 -3.58 11.54 11.32
CA ASP A 51 -5.03 11.75 11.28
C ASP A 51 -5.78 10.55 10.70
N LEU A 52 -5.26 9.97 9.59
CA LEU A 52 -5.86 8.80 8.97
C LEU A 52 -5.68 7.54 9.84
N PHE A 53 -4.50 7.39 10.46
CA PHE A 53 -4.24 6.30 11.39
C PHE A 53 -5.20 6.34 12.58
N LYS A 54 -5.40 7.53 13.18
CA LYS A 54 -6.32 7.75 14.29
C LYS A 54 -7.76 7.43 13.89
N LYS A 55 -8.21 7.95 12.74
CA LYS A 55 -9.54 7.66 12.18
C LYS A 55 -9.81 6.16 12.04
N ILE A 56 -8.83 5.37 11.62
CA ILE A 56 -8.97 3.91 11.48
C ILE A 56 -8.91 3.22 12.85
N SER A 57 -8.04 3.68 13.75
CA SER A 57 -7.86 3.08 15.08
C SER A 57 -9.06 3.29 16.00
N GLU A 58 -9.84 4.34 15.76
CA GLU A 58 -11.04 4.69 16.51
C GLU A 58 -12.33 4.11 15.90
N LEU A 59 -12.22 3.32 14.83
CA LEU A 59 -13.38 2.65 14.25
C LEU A 59 -14.03 1.68 15.25
N PRO A 60 -15.38 1.58 15.26
CA PRO A 60 -16.08 0.53 15.99
C PRO A 60 -15.60 -0.88 15.60
N ALA A 61 -15.65 -1.84 16.53
CA ALA A 61 -15.13 -3.19 16.30
C ALA A 61 -15.68 -3.87 15.04
N ASN A 62 -16.98 -3.72 14.77
CA ASN A 62 -17.63 -4.25 13.56
C ASN A 62 -17.13 -3.59 12.26
N GLU A 63 -16.69 -2.34 12.31
CA GLU A 63 -16.09 -1.63 11.18
C GLU A 63 -14.63 -1.99 10.99
N ILE A 64 -13.89 -2.20 12.10
CA ILE A 64 -12.52 -2.72 12.06
C ILE A 64 -12.48 -4.12 11.43
N ASP A 65 -13.41 -5.01 11.79
CA ASP A 65 -13.48 -6.34 11.19
C ASP A 65 -13.74 -6.29 9.68
N LYS A 66 -14.63 -5.38 9.25
CA LYS A 66 -14.86 -5.12 7.82
C LYS A 66 -13.62 -4.54 7.15
N PHE A 67 -12.93 -3.63 7.81
CA PHE A 67 -11.69 -3.03 7.32
C PHE A 67 -10.62 -4.10 7.11
N PHE A 68 -10.37 -4.99 8.08
CA PHE A 68 -9.35 -6.04 7.93
C PHE A 68 -9.79 -7.24 7.09
N GLY A 69 -11.10 -7.46 6.90
CA GLY A 69 -11.66 -8.61 6.19
C GLY A 69 -11.27 -8.74 4.71
N ILE A 70 -10.65 -7.72 4.11
CA ILE A 70 -10.14 -7.78 2.73
C ILE A 70 -8.99 -8.79 2.55
N ASN A 71 -8.30 -9.22 3.63
CA ASN A 71 -7.34 -10.35 3.57
C ASN A 71 -7.94 -11.68 3.14
N LYS A 72 -9.25 -11.87 3.32
CA LYS A 72 -9.95 -13.09 2.90
C LYS A 72 -10.05 -13.19 1.37
N ARG A 73 -9.77 -12.09 0.67
CA ARG A 73 -9.81 -11.96 -0.78
C ARG A 73 -8.41 -12.16 -1.37
N LYS A 74 -8.34 -12.70 -2.58
CA LYS A 74 -7.05 -12.92 -3.25
C LYS A 74 -6.72 -11.73 -4.13
N LEU A 75 -5.69 -10.96 -3.78
CA LEU A 75 -5.14 -9.93 -4.67
C LEU A 75 -4.62 -10.60 -5.95
N MET A 76 -5.12 -10.15 -7.11
CA MET A 76 -4.70 -10.64 -8.41
C MET A 76 -3.77 -9.66 -9.11
N LYS A 77 -4.07 -8.37 -9.04
CA LYS A 77 -3.30 -7.33 -9.73
C LYS A 77 -3.40 -6.00 -9.00
N LEU A 78 -2.29 -5.28 -8.97
CA LEU A 78 -2.22 -3.86 -8.64
C LEU A 78 -1.55 -3.14 -9.81
N LYS A 79 -2.18 -2.07 -10.31
CA LYS A 79 -1.60 -1.21 -11.35
C LYS A 79 -1.74 0.25 -10.92
N ILE A 80 -0.64 0.99 -10.92
CA ILE A 80 -0.68 2.45 -10.83
C ILE A 80 -1.01 3.00 -12.22
N ASN A 81 -2.09 3.75 -12.33
CA ASN A 81 -2.60 4.31 -13.59
C ASN A 81 -2.07 5.72 -13.85
N SER A 82 -1.93 6.54 -12.81
CA SER A 82 -1.36 7.88 -12.90
C SER A 82 -0.67 8.25 -11.61
N GLU A 83 0.36 9.07 -11.74
CA GLU A 83 1.17 9.60 -10.65
C GLU A 83 1.40 11.08 -10.94
N ASN A 84 0.95 11.94 -10.03
CA ASN A 84 1.17 13.38 -10.10
C ASN A 84 1.74 13.83 -8.75
N CYS A 85 3.06 14.00 -8.71
CA CYS A 85 3.76 14.44 -7.51
C CYS A 85 4.25 15.89 -7.68
N THR A 86 4.12 16.67 -6.62
CA THR A 86 4.64 18.05 -6.52
C THR A 86 5.22 18.22 -5.13
N ASP A 87 6.53 18.46 -5.06
CA ASP A 87 7.32 18.59 -3.84
C ASP A 87 7.06 17.47 -2.82
N ASP A 88 6.38 17.79 -1.72
CA ASP A 88 6.07 16.89 -0.61
C ASP A 88 4.70 16.22 -0.76
N THR A 89 4.03 16.33 -1.90
CA THR A 89 2.70 15.78 -2.13
C THR A 89 2.66 14.90 -3.36
N CYS A 90 1.85 13.85 -3.32
CA CYS A 90 1.60 13.05 -4.51
C CYS A 90 0.19 12.50 -4.57
N LEU A 91 -0.40 12.53 -5.77
CA LEU A 91 -1.70 11.96 -6.08
C LEU A 91 -1.51 10.74 -6.97
N LEU A 92 -1.85 9.56 -6.44
CA LEU A 92 -1.72 8.29 -7.14
C LEU A 92 -3.10 7.73 -7.47
N THR A 93 -3.41 7.57 -8.75
CA THR A 93 -4.60 6.79 -9.17
C THR A 93 -4.17 5.37 -9.47
N TYR A 94 -4.88 4.40 -8.92
CA TYR A 94 -4.51 2.99 -9.05
C TYR A 94 -5.73 2.08 -9.19
N LEU A 95 -5.49 0.91 -9.77
CA LEU A 95 -6.46 -0.15 -9.96
C LEU A 95 -6.03 -1.38 -9.17
N ILE A 96 -6.92 -1.88 -8.32
CA ILE A 96 -6.79 -3.18 -7.66
C ILE A 96 -7.74 -4.15 -8.35
N GLN A 97 -7.25 -5.34 -8.68
CA GLN A 97 -8.07 -6.50 -9.06
C GLN A 97 -7.91 -7.57 -7.98
N TYR A 98 -9.02 -8.09 -7.46
CA TYR A 98 -9.02 -9.20 -6.51
C TYR A 98 -10.17 -10.16 -6.78
N GLU A 99 -10.00 -11.39 -6.33
CA GLU A 99 -11.04 -12.43 -6.39
C GLU A 99 -11.83 -12.42 -5.08
N ASP A 100 -13.15 -12.32 -5.18
CA ASP A 100 -14.07 -12.47 -4.06
C ASP A 100 -14.94 -13.72 -4.25
N LYS A 101 -15.38 -14.31 -3.13
CA LYS A 101 -16.29 -15.46 -3.13
C LYS A 101 -17.67 -14.95 -2.74
N LEU A 102 -18.62 -15.03 -3.66
CA LEU A 102 -20.03 -14.82 -3.32
C LEU A 102 -20.57 -16.06 -2.60
N GLU A 103 -21.63 -15.89 -1.82
CA GLU A 103 -22.29 -16.96 -1.08
C GLU A 103 -22.71 -18.15 -1.99
N SER A 104 -22.88 -17.90 -3.30
CA SER A 104 -23.23 -18.89 -4.32
C SER A 104 -22.08 -19.80 -4.79
N LYS A 105 -20.89 -19.74 -4.19
CA LYS A 105 -19.65 -20.44 -4.61
C LYS A 105 -19.01 -19.94 -5.91
N ASP A 106 -19.63 -19.01 -6.61
CA ASP A 106 -19.03 -18.40 -7.80
C ASP A 106 -17.92 -17.41 -7.41
N ARG A 107 -16.81 -17.48 -8.14
CA ARG A 107 -15.70 -16.54 -8.01
C ARG A 107 -15.98 -15.34 -8.89
N VAL A 108 -16.08 -14.16 -8.28
CA VAL A 108 -16.21 -12.89 -8.99
C VAL A 108 -14.87 -12.18 -8.98
N GLN A 109 -14.47 -11.64 -10.13
CA GLN A 109 -13.34 -10.73 -10.19
C GLN A 109 -13.85 -9.32 -9.90
N VAL A 110 -13.35 -8.74 -8.82
CA VAL A 110 -13.65 -7.37 -8.45
C VAL A 110 -12.48 -6.51 -8.85
N TYR A 111 -12.80 -5.38 -9.46
CA TYR A 111 -11.84 -4.38 -9.82
C TYR A 111 -12.27 -3.06 -9.19
N THR A 112 -11.35 -2.40 -8.51
CA THR A 112 -11.62 -1.14 -7.83
C THR A 112 -10.57 -0.12 -8.24
N LYS A 113 -11.02 0.98 -8.82
CA LYS A 113 -10.20 2.16 -9.11
C LYS A 113 -10.27 3.10 -7.91
N LYS A 114 -9.11 3.48 -7.40
CA LYS A 114 -8.95 4.35 -6.22
C LYS A 114 -7.96 5.47 -6.51
N THR A 115 -8.00 6.50 -5.66
CA THR A 115 -7.01 7.56 -5.60
C THR A 115 -6.44 7.61 -4.19
N ALA A 116 -5.12 7.63 -4.05
CA ALA A 116 -4.44 7.88 -2.79
C ALA A 116 -3.80 9.26 -2.82
N GLN A 117 -4.07 10.06 -1.79
CA GLN A 117 -3.34 11.28 -1.50
C GLN A 117 -2.20 10.94 -0.56
N MET A 118 -0.99 11.36 -0.91
CA MET A 118 0.22 11.07 -0.15
C MET A 118 0.95 12.36 0.19
N ARG A 119 1.57 12.39 1.37
CA ARG A 119 2.41 13.49 1.81
C ARG A 119 3.72 12.95 2.37
N ARG A 120 4.83 13.61 2.04
CA ARG A 120 6.12 13.37 2.68
C ARG A 120 6.16 14.10 4.02
N ILE A 121 6.32 13.36 5.10
CA ILE A 121 6.42 13.85 6.48
C ILE A 121 7.66 13.20 7.09
N ASP A 122 8.60 13.99 7.61
CA ASP A 122 9.85 13.50 8.19
C ASP A 122 10.59 12.51 7.27
N SER A 123 10.74 12.88 5.99
CA SER A 123 11.37 12.05 4.93
C SER A 123 10.67 10.71 4.64
N SER A 124 9.44 10.51 5.12
CA SER A 124 8.63 9.33 4.85
C SER A 124 7.39 9.70 4.07
N TRP A 125 7.12 8.98 2.98
CA TRP A 125 5.84 9.09 2.29
C TRP A 125 4.76 8.39 3.10
N LEU A 126 3.67 9.10 3.39
CA LEU A 126 2.54 8.59 4.15
C LEU A 126 1.24 8.86 3.39
N ILE A 127 0.29 7.94 3.51
CA ILE A 127 -1.07 8.09 2.97
C ILE A 127 -1.84 9.01 3.91
N ILE A 128 -2.34 10.13 3.38
CA ILE A 128 -3.20 11.05 4.12
C ILE A 128 -4.67 10.78 3.84
N ASP A 129 -4.99 10.25 2.64
CA ASP A 129 -6.37 9.94 2.25
C ASP A 129 -6.43 8.88 1.15
N VAL A 130 -7.55 8.15 1.10
CA VAL A 130 -7.84 7.16 0.05
C VAL A 130 -9.31 7.21 -0.35
N ASP A 131 -9.55 7.58 -1.59
CA ASP A 131 -10.89 7.64 -2.19
C ASP A 131 -11.13 6.47 -3.14
N GLU A 132 -12.36 5.93 -3.12
CA GLU A 132 -12.83 5.01 -4.14
C GLU A 132 -13.50 5.77 -5.29
N ILE A 133 -13.00 5.59 -6.51
CA ILE A 133 -13.57 6.22 -7.70
C ILE A 133 -14.70 5.34 -8.26
N LYS A 134 -14.40 4.06 -8.55
CA LYS A 134 -15.33 3.12 -9.19
C LYS A 134 -14.99 1.68 -8.81
N THR A 135 -16.02 0.85 -8.67
CA THR A 135 -15.91 -0.61 -8.55
C THR A 135 -16.67 -1.30 -9.67
N PHE A 136 -16.07 -2.32 -10.26
CA PHE A 136 -16.62 -3.12 -11.35
C PHE A 136 -16.47 -4.61 -11.04
N LEU A 137 -17.52 -5.37 -11.34
CA LEU A 137 -17.62 -6.81 -11.08
C LEU A 137 -17.64 -7.56 -12.41
N ASP A 138 -16.77 -8.54 -12.53
CA ASP A 138 -16.70 -9.46 -13.66
C ASP A 138 -17.00 -10.87 -13.17
N PHE A 139 -18.20 -11.34 -13.51
CA PHE A 139 -18.65 -12.68 -13.21
C PHE A 139 -18.03 -13.61 -14.23
N LYS A 140 -17.10 -14.46 -13.79
CA LYS A 140 -16.70 -15.61 -14.60
C LYS A 140 -17.90 -16.54 -14.70
N ASN A 141 -18.73 -16.38 -15.72
CA ASN A 141 -19.70 -17.40 -16.08
C ASN A 141 -18.92 -18.68 -16.36
N PRO A 142 -19.23 -19.81 -15.69
CA PRO A 142 -18.69 -21.09 -16.11
C PRO A 142 -19.18 -21.36 -17.53
N ILE A 143 -18.23 -21.58 -18.45
CA ILE A 143 -18.49 -22.16 -19.77
C ILE A 143 -18.80 -23.65 -19.56
#